data_AF-A0A352LW70-F1
#
_entry.id   AF-A0A352LW70-F1
#
_cell.length_a   1.000
_cell.length_b   1.000
_cell.length_c   1.000
_cell.angle_alpha   90.00
_cell.angle_beta   90.00
_cell.angle_gamma   90.00
#
_symmetry.space_group_name_H-M   'P 1'
#
loop_
_entity.id
_entity.type
_entity.pdbx_description
1 polymer ?
#
loop_
_entity_poly.entity_id
_entity_poly.type
_entity_poly.pdbx_seq_one_letter_code
_entity_poly.pdbx_strand_id
1 'polypeptide(L)' 'MPTVVRKKPGQSDEKLISDFRKKILADEVLIELKKREYYRKPSVIKQERIKERRKTRRRRIF' A
#
# COMPACT_ATOMS: atom_id res chain seq x y z
N MET A 1 -2.96 12.18 -6.51
CA MET A 1 -3.93 12.11 -7.63
C MET A 1 -4.89 10.96 -7.37
N PRO A 2 -6.17 11.03 -7.74
CA PRO A 2 -7.09 9.92 -7.58
C PRO A 2 -6.71 8.74 -8.50
N THR A 3 -6.81 7.51 -7.98
CA THR A 3 -6.59 6.29 -8.78
C THR A 3 -7.79 6.04 -9.67
N VAL A 4 -7.65 6.30 -10.97
CA VAL A 4 -8.72 6.10 -11.97
C VAL A 4 -8.43 4.86 -12.82
N VAL A 5 -9.44 4.00 -12.99
CA VAL A 5 -9.44 2.86 -13.92
C VAL A 5 -10.67 2.95 -14.80
N ARG A 6 -10.49 2.88 -16.12
CA ARG A 6 -11.57 2.93 -17.11
C ARG A 6 -11.78 1.55 -17.71
N LYS A 7 -13.05 1.16 -17.88
CA LYS A 7 -13.44 -0.10 -18.51
C LYS A 7 -13.01 -0.12 -19.98
N LYS A 8 -12.36 -1.22 -20.39
CA LYS A 8 -12.04 -1.47 -21.80
C LYS A 8 -13.21 -2.14 -22.52
N PRO A 9 -13.37 -1.93 -23.84
CA PRO A 9 -14.38 -2.66 -24.61
C PRO A 9 -14.13 -4.17 -24.52
N GLY A 10 -15.17 -4.94 -24.22
CA GLY A 10 -15.08 -6.40 -24.03
C GLY A 10 -14.53 -6.87 -22.67
N GLN A 11 -14.20 -5.96 -21.75
CA GLN A 11 -13.77 -6.33 -20.41
C GLN A 11 -14.97 -6.72 -19.53
N SER A 12 -14.87 -7.88 -18.87
CA SER A 12 -15.82 -8.28 -17.80
C SER A 12 -15.65 -7.38 -16.57
N ASP A 13 -16.73 -7.14 -15.85
CA ASP A 13 -16.74 -6.30 -14.64
C ASP A 13 -15.84 -6.85 -13.54
N GLU A 14 -15.74 -8.17 -13.40
CA GLU A 14 -14.85 -8.81 -12.43
C GLU A 14 -13.37 -8.49 -12.71
N LYS A 15 -12.99 -8.50 -14.01
CA LYS A 15 -11.64 -8.14 -14.43
C LYS A 15 -11.35 -6.66 -14.16
N LEU A 16 -12.34 -5.79 -14.39
CA LEU A 16 -12.22 -4.37 -14.08
C LEU A 16 -11.98 -4.13 -12.57
N ILE A 17 -12.74 -4.80 -11.72
CA ILE A 17 -12.58 -4.74 -10.26
C ILE A 17 -11.20 -5.27 -9.84
N SER A 18 -10.73 -6.36 -10.45
CA SER A 18 -9.40 -6.91 -10.18
C SER A 18 -8.28 -5.93 -10.54
N ASP A 19 -8.37 -5.30 -11.71
CA ASP A 19 -7.38 -4.29 -12.14
C ASP A 19 -7.39 -3.06 -11.22
N PHE A 20 -8.56 -2.64 -10.77
CA PHE A 20 -8.69 -1.58 -9.78
C PHE A 20 -8.03 -1.94 -8.44
N ARG A 21 -8.29 -3.14 -7.91
CA ARG A 21 -7.65 -3.62 -6.68
C ARG A 21 -6.14 -3.65 -6.80
N LYS A 22 -5.61 -4.14 -7.93
CA LYS A 22 -4.15 -4.15 -8.19
C LYS A 22 -3.58 -2.74 -8.17
N LYS A 23 -4.25 -1.78 -8.79
CA LYS A 23 -3.79 -0.38 -8.84
C LYS A 23 -3.81 0.28 -7.46
N ILE A 24 -4.86 0.06 -6.66
CA ILE A 24 -4.92 0.52 -5.25
C ILE A 24 -3.77 -0.04 -4.41
N LEU A 25 -3.45 -1.33 -4.60
CA LEU A 25 -2.35 -1.96 -3.86
C LEU A 25 -0.99 -1.38 -4.28
N ALA A 26 -0.79 -1.15 -5.58
CA ALA A 26 0.42 -0.52 -6.10
C ALA A 26 0.61 0.92 -5.60
N ASP A 27 -0.48 1.68 -5.50
CA ASP A 27 -0.49 3.05 -5.00
C ASP A 27 -0.38 3.14 -3.47
N GLU A 28 -0.31 2.00 -2.75
CA GLU A 28 -0.25 1.88 -1.28
C GLU A 28 -1.33 2.67 -0.51
N VAL A 29 -2.46 3.00 -1.16
CA VAL A 29 -3.48 3.92 -0.61
C VAL A 29 -4.00 3.47 0.75
N LEU A 30 -4.30 2.18 0.89
CA LEU A 30 -4.81 1.61 2.14
C LEU A 30 -3.79 1.67 3.28
N ILE A 31 -2.50 1.51 2.97
CA ILE A 31 -1.42 1.56 3.95
C ILE A 31 -1.26 2.99 4.45
N GLU A 32 -1.32 3.96 3.54
CA GLU A 32 -1.22 5.37 3.90
C GLU A 32 -2.41 5.84 4.75
N LEU A 33 -3.64 5.46 4.39
CA LEU A 33 -4.83 5.75 5.18
C LEU A 33 -4.69 5.26 6.62
N LYS A 34 -4.25 4.01 6.80
CA LYS A 34 -4.05 3.43 8.14
C LYS A 34 -2.93 4.11 8.94
N LYS A 35 -1.89 4.62 8.26
CA LYS A 35 -0.83 5.42 8.91
C LYS A 35 -1.35 6.78 9.39
N ARG A 36 -2.31 7.36 8.66
CA ARG A 36 -2.90 8.68 8.94
C ARG A 36 -4.13 8.63 9.85
N GLU A 37 -4.71 7.45 10.05
CA GLU A 37 -5.91 7.23 10.88
C GLU A 37 -5.75 7.80 12.30
N TYR A 38 -4.54 7.70 12.88
CA TYR A 38 -4.21 8.25 14.19
C TYR A 38 -2.93 9.08 14.13
N TYR A 39 -2.88 10.14 14.94
CA TYR A 39 -1.64 10.88 15.13
C TYR A 39 -0.55 9.98 15.73
N ARG A 40 0.62 9.98 15.11
CA ARG A 40 1.82 9.32 15.63
C ARG A 40 2.92 10.35 15.83
N LYS A 41 3.55 10.33 17.01
CA LYS A 41 4.72 11.16 17.28
C LYS A 41 5.84 10.83 16.27
N PRO A 42 6.63 11.82 15.83
CA PRO A 42 7.72 11.60 14.87
C PRO A 42 8.78 10.62 15.37
N SER A 43 9.00 10.56 16.69
CA SER A 43 9.89 9.58 17.33
C SER A 43 9.43 8.14 17.12
N VAL A 44 8.13 7.86 17.25
CA VAL A 44 7.53 6.53 17.05
C VAL A 44 7.69 6.11 15.59
N ILE A 45 7.41 7.01 14.64
CA ILE A 45 7.58 6.76 13.20
C ILE A 45 9.04 6.38 12.88
N LYS A 46 10.01 7.09 13.47
CA LYS A 46 11.45 6.79 13.30
C LYS A 46 11.82 5.43 13.87
N GLN A 47 11.31 5.07 15.05
CA GLN A 47 11.54 3.76 15.66
C GLN A 47 10.95 2.62 14.82
N GLU A 48 9.72 2.76 14.34
CA GLU A 48 9.06 1.77 13.48
C GLU A 48 9.86 1.53 12.19
N ARG A 49 10.30 2.61 11.52
CA ARG A 49 11.12 2.52 10.30
C ARG A 49 12.45 1.78 10.54
N ILE A 50 13.10 1.99 11.67
CA ILE A 50 14.34 1.28 12.02
C ILE A 50 14.05 -0.20 12.30
N LYS A 51 12.99 -0.50 13.05
CA LYS A 51 12.55 -1.88 13.35
C LYS A 51 12.24 -2.66 12.07
N GLU A 52 11.56 -2.03 11.12
CA GLU A 52 11.21 -2.62 9.83
C GLU A 52 12.46 -2.92 8.99
N ARG A 53 13.39 -1.97 8.87
CA ARG A 53 14.71 -2.19 8.21
C ARG A 53 15.48 -3.36 8.81
N ARG A 54 15.51 -3.47 10.15
CA ARG A 54 16.17 -4.60 10.84
C ARG A 54 15.49 -5.94 10.53
N LYS A 55 14.15 -5.97 10.49
CA LYS A 55 13.38 -7.18 10.17
C LYS A 55 13.63 -7.65 8.74
N THR A 56 13.63 -6.73 7.77
CA THR A 56 13.90 -7.04 6.36
C THR A 56 15.32 -7.55 6.16
N ARG A 57 16.32 -6.97 6.86
CA ARG A 57 17.70 -7.44 6.81
C ARG A 57 17.84 -8.87 7.36
N ARG A 58 17.17 -9.19 8.47
CA ARG A 58 17.17 -10.56 9.04
C ARG A 58 16.56 -11.58 8.08
N ARG A 59 15.47 -11.24 7.40
CA ARG A 59 14.80 -12.11 6.42
C ARG A 59 15.57 -12.36 5.12
N ARG A 60 16.63 -11.60 4.83
CA ARG A 60 17.49 -11.82 3.66
C ARG A 60 18.71 -12.69 3.97
N ILE A 61 18.99 -12.90 5.25
CA ILE A 61 20.14 -13.67 5.72
C ILE A 61 19.76 -15.15 5.94
N PHE A 62 18.46 -15.41 6.12
CA PHE A 62 17.84 -16.73 6.02
C PHE A 62 17.13 -16.85 4.67
#